data_AF-A0A7V4L926-F1
#
_entry.id   AF-A0A7V4L926-F1
#
_cell.length_a   1.000
_cell.length_b   1.000
_cell.length_c   1.000
_cell.angle_alpha   90.00
_cell.angle_beta   90.00
_cell.angle_gamma   90.00
#
_symmetry.space_group_name_H-M   'P 1'
#
loop_
_entity.id
_entity.type
_entity.pdbx_description
1 polymer ?
#
loop_
_entity_poly.entity_id
_entity_poly.type
_entity_poly.pdbx_seq_one_letter_code
_entity_poly.pdbx_strand_id
1 'polypeptide(L)'
;PEALGGPLTIGYAAGVAAEQGLAEYLWLMALLSINIGLLNFLPIPILDGGRLMFFVIELIKRSPPSARARTVTSYMGTVLVVLIVAFALKNDVVRLLLR
;
A
#
# COMPACT_ATOMS: atom_id res chain seq x y z
N PRO A 1 20.14 0.26 3.83
CA PRO A 1 18.74 0.11 4.30
C PRO A 1 17.82 0.92 3.39
N GLU A 2 17.51 0.34 2.22
CA GLU A 2 16.66 0.96 1.20
C GLU A 2 15.21 0.79 1.64
N ALA A 3 14.74 1.73 2.45
CA ALA A 3 13.31 1.90 2.66
C ALA A 3 12.69 2.08 1.27
N LEU A 4 11.76 1.18 0.93
CA LEU A 4 10.88 1.24 -0.24
C LEU A 4 10.69 2.70 -0.65
N GLY A 5 11.31 3.09 -1.78
CA GLY A 5 11.14 4.42 -2.31
C GLY A 5 9.65 4.67 -2.56
N GLY A 6 9.21 5.93 -2.50
CA GLY A 6 7.82 6.24 -2.77
C GLY A 6 7.45 5.95 -4.24
N PRO A 7 6.20 6.27 -4.63
CA PRO A 7 5.69 5.96 -5.97
C PRO A 7 6.59 6.45 -7.12
N LEU A 8 7.25 7.59 -6.97
CA LEU A 8 8.13 8.14 -8.01
C LEU A 8 9.43 7.36 -8.11
N THR A 9 10.00 6.98 -6.97
CA THR A 9 11.23 6.17 -6.93
C THR A 9 10.99 4.78 -7.50
N ILE A 10 9.82 4.17 -7.24
CA ILE A 10 9.41 2.89 -7.83
C ILE A 10 9.29 3.03 -9.36
N GLY A 11 8.67 4.10 -9.85
CA GLY A 11 8.58 4.38 -11.28
C GLY A 11 9.94 4.51 -11.96
N TYR A 12 10.89 5.21 -11.32
CA TYR A 12 12.26 5.32 -11.79
C TYR A 12 12.97 3.96 -11.83
N ALA A 13 12.88 3.18 -10.75
CA ALA A 13 13.45 1.84 -10.69
C ALA A 13 12.89 0.91 -11.77
N ALA A 14 11.59 1.02 -12.08
CA ALA A 14 10.95 0.29 -13.16
C ALA A 14 11.50 0.67 -14.55
N GLY A 15 11.79 1.96 -14.77
CA GLY A 15 12.46 2.42 -15.99
C GLY A 15 13.86 1.83 -16.14
N VAL A 16 14.67 1.90 -15.08
CA VAL A 16 16.02 1.31 -15.06
C VAL A 16 15.99 -0.20 -15.29
N ALA A 17 15.08 -0.92 -14.63
CA ALA A 17 14.94 -2.36 -14.82
C ALA A 17 14.48 -2.73 -16.25
N ALA A 18 13.64 -1.90 -16.88
CA ALA A 18 13.22 -2.10 -18.26
C ALA A 18 14.38 -1.93 -19.25
N GLU A 19 15.30 -0.98 -19.01
CA GLU A 19 16.52 -0.80 -19.81
C GLU A 19 17.51 -1.96 -19.66
N GLN A 20 17.52 -2.62 -18.48
CA GLN A 20 18.36 -3.79 -18.20
C GLN A 20 17.81 -5.09 -18.82
N GLY A 21 16.58 -5.08 -19.32
CA GLY A 21 15.96 -6.17 -20.07
C GLY A 21 14.79 -6.84 -19.34
N LEU A 22 14.12 -7.75 -20.06
CA LEU A 22 12.86 -8.34 -19.61
C LEU A 22 12.98 -9.12 -18.29
N ALA A 23 14.08 -9.86 -18.09
CA ALA A 23 14.27 -10.66 -16.87
C ALA A 23 14.31 -9.78 -15.61
N GLU A 24 15.04 -8.67 -15.66
CA GLU A 24 15.20 -7.75 -14.53
C GLU A 24 13.90 -6.99 -14.24
N TYR A 25 13.21 -6.56 -15.29
CA TYR A 25 11.87 -5.96 -15.17
C TYR A 25 10.88 -6.91 -14.49
N LEU A 26 10.83 -8.18 -14.92
CA LEU A 26 9.96 -9.20 -14.31
C LEU A 26 10.35 -9.49 -12.86
N TRP A 27 11.64 -9.48 -12.54
CA TRP A 27 12.12 -9.64 -11.17
C TRP A 27 11.64 -8.51 -10.25
N LEU A 28 11.80 -7.25 -10.69
CA LEU A 28 11.28 -6.09 -9.97
C LEU A 28 9.77 -6.18 -9.79
N MET A 29 9.03 -6.52 -10.85
CA MET A 29 7.58 -6.66 -10.81
C MET A 29 7.14 -7.75 -9.84
N ALA A 30 7.83 -8.89 -9.80
CA ALA A 30 7.56 -9.97 -8.84
C ALA A 30 7.78 -9.48 -7.40
N LEU A 31 8.89 -8.80 -7.13
CA LEU A 31 9.20 -8.26 -5.82
C LEU A 31 8.17 -7.23 -5.36
N LEU A 32 7.79 -6.28 -6.21
CA LEU A 32 6.77 -5.28 -5.92
C LEU A 32 5.40 -5.93 -5.68
N SER A 33 5.02 -6.91 -6.50
CA SER A 33 3.73 -7.60 -6.39
C SER A 33 3.61 -8.36 -5.08
N ILE A 34 4.68 -9.05 -4.65
CA ILE A 34 4.71 -9.74 -3.35
C ILE A 34 4.55 -8.73 -2.21
N ASN A 35 5.28 -7.61 -2.26
CA ASN A 35 5.20 -6.59 -1.21
C ASN A 35 3.80 -5.95 -1.13
N ILE A 36 3.21 -5.56 -2.26
CA ILE A 36 1.85 -5.00 -2.30
C ILE A 36 0.82 -6.04 -1.84
N GLY A 37 0.99 -7.30 -2.24
CA GLY A 37 0.16 -8.41 -1.78
C GLY A 37 0.21 -8.56 -0.26
N LEU A 38 1.41 -8.55 0.34
CA LEU A 38 1.59 -8.59 1.79
C LEU A 38 0.98 -7.37 2.49
N LEU A 39 1.17 -6.17 1.95
CA LEU A 39 0.57 -4.94 2.49
C LEU A 39 -0.96 -4.99 2.46
N ASN A 40 -1.56 -5.58 1.41
CA ASN A 40 -3.00 -5.74 1.33
C ASN A 40 -3.57 -6.67 2.39
N PHE A 41 -2.78 -7.56 3.01
CA PHE A 41 -3.24 -8.38 4.15
C PHE A 41 -3.24 -7.65 5.49
N LEU A 42 -2.68 -6.43 5.57
CA LEU A 42 -2.72 -5.65 6.80
C LEU A 42 -4.18 -5.31 7.17
N PRO A 43 -4.51 -5.25 8.48
CA PRO A 43 -5.85 -4.94 8.97
C PRO A 43 -6.14 -3.43 8.89
N ILE A 44 -5.88 -2.82 7.73
CA ILE A 44 -6.14 -1.41 7.45
C ILE A 44 -7.51 -1.31 6.77
N PRO A 45 -8.45 -0.54 7.33
CA PRO A 45 -9.75 -0.32 6.70
C PRO A 45 -9.57 0.30 5.30
N ILE A 46 -10.26 -0.22 4.29
CA ILE A 46 -10.11 -0.01 2.83
C ILE A 46 -9.29 -1.08 2.09
N LEU A 47 -8.28 -1.68 2.74
CA LEU A 47 -7.52 -2.79 2.17
C LEU A 47 -8.26 -4.13 2.31
N ASP A 48 -7.86 -5.14 1.53
CA ASP A 48 -8.45 -6.47 1.55
C ASP A 48 -8.36 -7.12 2.95
N GLY A 49 -7.25 -6.93 3.65
CA GLY A 49 -7.02 -7.37 5.03
C GLY A 49 -7.91 -6.64 6.04
N GLY A 50 -8.31 -5.40 5.76
CA GLY A 50 -9.33 -4.68 6.54
C GLY A 50 -10.71 -5.33 6.42
N ARG A 51 -11.07 -5.85 5.24
CA ARG A 51 -12.30 -6.62 5.05
C ARG A 51 -12.24 -7.94 5.81
N LEU A 52 -11.11 -8.64 5.72
CA LEU A 52 -10.86 -9.86 6.50
C LEU A 52 -10.99 -9.60 8.00
N MET A 53 -10.44 -8.50 8.50
CA MET A 53 -10.60 -8.07 9.89
C MET A 53 -12.09 -7.90 10.27
N PHE A 54 -12.91 -7.26 9.42
CA PHE A 54 -14.34 -7.15 9.70
C PHE A 54 -15.05 -8.50 9.74
N PHE A 55 -14.66 -9.46 8.89
CA PHE A 55 -15.21 -10.82 8.95
C PHE A 55 -14.80 -11.56 10.22
N VAL A 56 -13.55 -11.43 10.67
CA VAL A 56 -13.12 -12.01 11.95
C VAL A 56 -13.89 -11.39 13.11
N ILE A 57 -14.10 -10.07 13.11
CA ILE A 57 -14.92 -9.39 14.12
C ILE A 57 -16.36 -9.90 14.08
N GLU A 58 -16.95 -10.06 12.89
CA GLU A 58 -18.29 -10.58 12.71
C GLU A 58 -18.43 -12.02 13.20
N LEU A 59 -17.43 -12.87 12.94
CA LEU A 59 -17.38 -14.26 13.42
C LEU A 59 -17.37 -14.34 14.95
N ILE A 60 -16.55 -13.49 15.60
CA ILE A 60 -16.46 -13.43 17.06
C ILE A 60 -17.73 -12.83 17.68
N LYS A 61 -18.23 -11.73 17.11
CA LYS A 61 -19.41 -11.01 17.63
C LYS A 61 -20.73 -11.66 17.23
N ARG A 62 -20.70 -12.67 16.34
CA ARG A 62 -21.84 -13.35 15.70
C ARG A 62 -22.89 -12.40 15.10
N SER A 63 -22.49 -11.17 14.82
CA SER A 63 -23.37 -10.11 14.35
C SER A 63 -22.55 -9.08 13.57
N PRO A 64 -23.08 -8.55 12.46
CA PRO A 64 -22.35 -7.60 11.65
C PRO A 64 -22.08 -6.32 12.47
N PRO A 65 -20.87 -5.71 12.33
CA PRO A 65 -20.64 -4.35 12.77
C PRO A 65 -21.68 -3.41 12.14
N SER A 66 -22.14 -2.40 12.90
CA SER A 66 -23.13 -1.45 12.39
C SER A 66 -22.60 -0.75 11.12
N ALA A 67 -23.50 -0.43 10.19
CA ALA A 67 -23.14 0.27 8.96
C ALA A 67 -22.35 1.55 9.25
N ARG A 68 -22.75 2.30 10.28
CA ARG A 68 -22.05 3.51 10.73
C ARG A 68 -20.61 3.24 11.18
N ALA A 69 -20.37 2.17 11.93
CA ALA A 69 -19.02 1.79 12.36
C ALA A 69 -18.14 1.42 11.15
N ARG A 70 -18.65 0.58 10.23
CA ARG A 70 -17.90 0.22 9.00
C ARG A 70 -17.54 1.46 8.19
N THR A 71 -18.47 2.39 8.01
CA THR A 71 -18.26 3.63 7.25
C THR A 71 -17.21 4.53 7.91
N VAL A 72 -17.33 4.80 9.22
CA VAL A 72 -16.36 5.65 9.94
C VAL A 72 -14.96 5.06 9.89
N THR A 73 -14.83 3.76 10.19
CA THR A 73 -13.54 3.07 10.17
C THR A 73 -12.94 3.06 8.75
N SER A 74 -13.74 2.87 7.71
CA SER A 74 -13.28 2.94 6.31
C SER A 74 -12.79 4.35 5.93
N TYR A 75 -13.51 5.40 6.31
CA TYR A 75 -13.05 6.78 6.07
C TYR A 75 -11.74 7.09 6.78
N MET A 76 -11.60 6.67 8.03
CA MET A 76 -10.33 6.83 8.77
C MET A 76 -9.18 6.11 8.07
N GLY A 77 -9.41 4.89 7.60
CA GLY A 77 -8.43 4.12 6.84
C GLY A 77 -8.04 4.80 5.52
N THR A 78 -9.03 5.29 4.75
CA THR A 78 -8.78 6.04 3.51
C THR A 78 -7.95 7.30 3.77
N VAL A 79 -8.30 8.10 4.77
CA VAL A 79 -7.55 9.31 5.12
C VAL A 79 -6.12 8.95 5.51
N LEU A 80 -5.92 7.90 6.32
CA LEU A 80 -4.60 7.42 6.71
C LEU A 80 -3.75 7.03 5.49
N VAL A 81 -4.30 6.23 4.57
CA VAL A 81 -3.60 5.80 3.34
C VAL A 81 -3.24 7.00 2.48
N VAL A 82 -4.17 7.93 2.25
CA VAL A 82 -3.91 9.15 1.48
C VAL A 82 -2.79 9.98 2.10
N LEU A 83 -2.78 10.14 3.43
CA LEU A 83 -1.72 10.85 4.13
C LEU A 83 -0.35 10.18 3.98
N ILE A 84 -0.30 8.84 4.07
CA ILE A 84 0.93 8.07 3.86
C ILE A 84 1.46 8.26 2.44
N VAL A 85 0.58 8.14 1.43
CA VAL A 85 0.96 8.33 0.02
C VAL A 85 1.44 9.76 -0.23
N ALA A 86 0.73 10.77 0.29
CA ALA A 86 1.13 12.17 0.18
C ALA A 86 2.50 12.43 0.85
N PHE A 87 2.74 11.84 2.02
CA PHE A 87 4.02 11.92 2.71
C PHE A 87 5.15 11.25 1.92
N ALA A 88 4.90 10.06 1.36
CA ALA A 88 5.86 9.37 0.50
C ALA A 88 6.21 10.18 -0.75
N LEU A 89 5.20 10.74 -1.43
CA LEU A 89 5.39 11.62 -2.59
C LEU A 89 6.17 12.88 -2.24
N LYS A 90 5.87 13.53 -1.11
CA LYS A 90 6.65 14.67 -0.64
C LYS A 90 8.12 14.29 -0.46
N ASN A 91 8.39 13.17 0.19
CA ASN A 91 9.76 12.71 0.42
C ASN A 91 10.49 12.35 -0.88
N ASP A 92 9.79 11.74 -1.85
CA ASP A 92 10.34 11.46 -3.17
C ASP A 92 10.73 12.74 -3.91
N VAL A 93 9.84 13.74 -3.95
CA VAL A 93 10.10 15.02 -4.62
C VAL A 93 11.28 15.74 -3.97
N VAL A 94 11.32 15.81 -2.64
CA VAL A 94 12.45 16.41 -1.91
C VAL A 94 13.76 15.68 -2.23
N ARG A 95 13.74 14.34 -2.27
CA ARG A 95 14.91 13.53 -2.63
C ARG A 95 15.38 13.77 -4.06
N LEU A 96 14.45 13.95 -5.00
CA LEU A 96 14.76 14.22 -6.41
C LEU A 96 15.27 15.65 -6.64
N LEU A 97 14.82 16.64 -5.86
CA LEU A 97 15.24 18.04 -6.00
C LEU A 97 16.56 18.35 -5.26
N LEU A 98 16.86 17.63 -4.17
CA LEU A 98 18.08 17.81 -3.38
C LEU A 98 19.26 16.94 -3.85
N ARG A 99 19.05 16.10 -4.85
CA ARG A 99 20.11 15.37 -5.59
C ARG A 99 20.39 16.08 -6.90
#